data_AF-A0A2L2TS33-F1
#
_entry.id   AF-A0A2L2TS33-F1
#
_cell.length_a   1.000
_cell.length_b   1.000
_cell.length_c   1.000
_cell.angle_alpha   90.00
_cell.angle_beta   90.00
_cell.angle_gamma   90.00
#
_symmetry.space_group_name_H-M   'P 1'
#
loop_
_entity.id
_entity.type
_entity.pdbx_description
1 polymer ?
#
loop_
_entity_poly.entity_id
_entity_poly.type
_entity_poly.pdbx_seq_one_letter_code
_entity_poly.pdbx_strand_id
1 'polypeptide(L)'
;MSVSLAWQSDNFDGLTPHQLGVLYEPIVLELALQKAGTFPTYPHEKQSTVKYEAEMPDFEAFQFYVNKLAQVCDNERGGDTISALAILQGSVGPNYVFGFNSKDTRGLKTTQNFVQALLDLVGKNPDDFQTAALGKRVLWFILSFNIPRLKEYLQCLSEAVQECLKSCKRLEEDETAKTRPELFKLPSRLRASCPWRTNFKLNMSESNTEDKSISDCDTLIKAIVALDQADVNKMISQRAKDGEMTRSEPWCKLRHFLGRWLSYRKAALGIVAISERWPDLFLDFEITMVPSGPRFPNPILRSDLTSSIIMQHIVAEDKTQDTQLLQAAEDLKQMGIDDIIIRDFQLSRRFRPSLHAEVLVHEYLLKKGWTAVESYWNRWNYIGSSKPTCRLCHYYFDILEGDKPGVRSSHNNLYRNWRLPEYHDEESLGIARDVLLSKLAQRLRIDVVETLKEKKIRRKARDSNTYSSFPEALRLNNNSSVSINSSNGDSTVSTGPPDEGAVQLESATGVLNLGD
;
A
#
# COMPACT_ATOMS: atom_id res chain seq x y z
N MET A 1 18.48 -23.61 -37.64
CA MET A 1 18.65 -22.94 -36.33
C MET A 1 17.61 -21.83 -36.03
N SER A 2 16.72 -21.42 -36.96
CA SER A 2 15.83 -20.27 -36.72
C SER A 2 14.48 -20.56 -36.02
N VAL A 3 13.97 -21.80 -36.05
CA VAL A 3 12.64 -22.10 -35.48
C VAL A 3 12.66 -22.05 -33.95
N SER A 4 13.72 -22.54 -33.29
CA SER A 4 13.81 -22.56 -31.83
C SER A 4 13.98 -21.17 -31.19
N LEU A 5 14.63 -20.23 -31.90
CA LEU A 5 14.82 -18.85 -31.40
C LEU A 5 13.55 -18.01 -31.58
N ALA A 6 12.86 -18.16 -32.72
CA ALA A 6 11.56 -17.52 -32.95
C ALA A 6 10.49 -18.03 -31.96
N TRP A 7 10.43 -19.34 -31.72
CA TRP A 7 9.55 -19.92 -30.69
C TRP A 7 9.87 -19.42 -29.27
N GLN A 8 11.14 -19.09 -28.98
CA GLN A 8 11.51 -18.54 -27.68
C GLN A 8 11.10 -17.06 -27.58
N SER A 9 11.29 -16.23 -28.62
CA SER A 9 10.87 -14.83 -28.59
C SER A 9 9.35 -14.66 -28.45
N ASP A 10 8.55 -15.54 -29.06
CA ASP A 10 7.09 -15.48 -28.96
C ASP A 10 6.57 -15.76 -27.54
N ASN A 11 7.34 -16.48 -26.72
CA ASN A 11 6.98 -16.79 -25.33
C ASN A 11 7.31 -15.66 -24.32
N PHE A 12 8.03 -14.64 -24.77
CA PHE A 12 8.51 -13.54 -23.92
C PHE A 12 8.23 -12.17 -24.56
N ASP A 13 7.11 -12.05 -25.28
CA ASP A 13 6.63 -10.81 -25.88
C ASP A 13 7.67 -10.13 -26.79
N GLY A 14 8.35 -10.93 -27.61
CA GLY A 14 9.37 -10.47 -28.56
C GLY A 14 10.73 -10.18 -27.93
N LEU A 15 10.92 -10.43 -26.62
CA LEU A 15 12.24 -10.34 -26.00
C LEU A 15 13.13 -11.52 -26.40
N THR A 16 14.34 -11.19 -26.84
CA THR A 16 15.41 -12.16 -27.13
C THR A 16 15.99 -12.74 -25.84
N PRO A 17 16.62 -13.93 -25.91
CA PRO A 17 17.36 -14.49 -24.77
C PRO A 17 18.39 -13.54 -24.16
N HIS A 18 19.04 -12.71 -24.99
CA HIS A 18 19.99 -11.71 -24.52
C HIS A 18 19.30 -10.61 -23.69
N GLN A 19 18.21 -10.03 -24.19
CA GLN A 19 17.43 -9.01 -23.46
C GLN A 19 16.87 -9.55 -22.13
N LEU A 20 16.47 -10.83 -22.10
CA LEU A 20 16.07 -11.49 -20.85
C LEU A 20 17.23 -11.58 -19.86
N GLY A 21 18.43 -11.94 -20.32
CA GLY A 21 19.65 -11.92 -19.50
C GLY A 21 19.94 -10.54 -18.92
N VAL A 22 19.97 -9.52 -19.78
CA VAL A 22 20.21 -8.11 -19.41
C VAL A 22 19.27 -7.65 -18.29
N LEU A 23 17.97 -8.00 -18.37
CA LEU A 23 16.99 -7.61 -17.36
C LEU A 23 17.06 -8.47 -16.08
N TYR A 24 17.09 -9.80 -16.22
CA TYR A 24 16.86 -10.70 -15.09
C TYR A 24 18.11 -11.08 -14.32
N GLU A 25 19.30 -11.07 -14.92
CA GLU A 25 20.54 -11.39 -14.22
C GLU A 25 20.82 -10.49 -13.01
N PRO A 26 20.76 -9.13 -13.11
CA PRO A 26 20.95 -8.29 -11.94
C PRO A 26 19.82 -8.47 -10.90
N ILE A 27 18.58 -8.78 -11.33
CA ILE A 27 17.47 -9.08 -10.41
C ILE A 27 17.76 -10.35 -9.60
N VAL A 28 18.22 -11.41 -10.27
CA VAL A 28 18.56 -12.70 -9.66
C VAL A 28 19.66 -12.51 -8.62
N LEU A 29 20.73 -11.80 -8.99
CA LEU A 29 21.88 -11.61 -8.11
C LEU A 29 21.53 -10.75 -6.90
N GLU A 30 20.86 -9.62 -7.08
CA GLU A 30 20.39 -8.76 -6.00
C GLU A 30 19.49 -9.54 -5.02
N LEU A 31 18.53 -10.33 -5.52
CA LEU A 31 17.67 -11.12 -4.64
C LEU A 31 18.38 -12.30 -3.97
N ALA A 32 19.40 -12.88 -4.59
CA ALA A 32 20.23 -13.90 -3.97
C ALA A 32 21.08 -13.31 -2.84
N LEU A 33 21.68 -12.13 -3.06
CA LEU A 33 22.37 -11.33 -2.04
C LEU A 33 21.47 -11.02 -0.85
N GLN A 34 20.21 -10.63 -1.12
CA GLN A 34 19.24 -10.35 -0.06
C GLN A 34 18.85 -11.56 0.80
N LYS A 35 19.08 -12.78 0.30
CA LYS A 35 18.80 -14.03 1.01
C LYS A 35 20.03 -14.57 1.75
N ALA A 36 21.22 -14.45 1.15
CA ALA A 36 22.46 -14.88 1.77
C ALA A 36 22.94 -13.90 2.86
N GLY A 37 22.74 -12.60 2.63
CA GLY A 37 23.24 -11.55 3.51
C GLY A 37 22.44 -11.43 4.81
N THR A 38 23.16 -11.28 5.93
CA THR A 38 22.65 -10.70 7.18
C THR A 38 22.77 -9.17 7.18
N PHE A 39 22.97 -8.57 6.00
CA PHE A 39 23.24 -7.16 5.83
C PHE A 39 22.11 -6.30 6.42
N PRO A 40 22.46 -5.21 7.13
CA PRO A 40 21.46 -4.25 7.56
C PRO A 40 20.73 -3.69 6.34
N THR A 41 19.42 -3.47 6.47
CA THR A 41 18.67 -2.76 5.44
C THR A 41 19.00 -1.27 5.52
N TYR A 42 19.02 -0.55 4.39
CA TYR A 42 19.05 0.90 4.44
C TYR A 42 17.95 1.41 5.38
N PRO A 43 18.22 2.43 6.22
CA PRO A 43 17.16 3.08 6.95
C PRO A 43 16.10 3.44 5.93
N HIS A 44 14.85 3.10 6.23
CA HIS A 44 13.76 3.50 5.35
C HIS A 44 13.89 5.00 5.19
N GLU A 45 14.17 5.47 3.96
CA GLU A 45 13.95 6.87 3.65
C GLU A 45 12.59 7.18 4.22
N LYS A 46 12.54 8.12 5.17
CA LYS A 46 11.27 8.65 5.62
C LYS A 46 10.55 8.93 4.32
N GLN A 47 9.43 8.26 4.10
CA GLN A 47 8.53 8.59 3.00
C GLN A 47 8.52 10.08 2.99
N SER A 48 9.08 10.66 1.94
CA SER A 48 9.42 12.05 2.02
C SER A 48 8.12 12.73 2.40
N THR A 49 8.10 13.31 3.59
CA THR A 49 7.28 14.48 3.81
C THR A 49 8.02 15.56 3.02
N VAL A 50 8.14 15.37 1.69
CA VAL A 50 7.96 16.48 0.79
C VAL A 50 6.58 16.90 1.21
N LYS A 51 6.59 17.90 2.07
CA LYS A 51 5.59 18.92 2.10
C LYS A 51 5.34 19.23 0.62
N TYR A 52 4.41 18.53 -0.02
CA TYR A 52 3.61 19.08 -1.10
C TYR A 52 2.69 20.14 -0.43
N GLU A 53 3.24 20.94 0.48
CA GLU A 53 2.60 22.07 1.11
C GLU A 53 2.71 23.18 0.08
N ALA A 54 1.70 23.26 -0.78
CA ALA A 54 0.90 24.47 -0.90
C ALA A 54 0.02 24.48 -2.16
N GLU A 55 0.34 23.69 -3.18
CA GLU A 55 -0.11 24.09 -4.53
C GLU A 55 -1.28 23.29 -5.12
N MET A 56 -1.63 22.09 -4.65
CA MET A 56 -2.76 21.32 -5.23
C MET A 56 -3.50 20.40 -4.21
N PRO A 57 -4.19 20.93 -3.18
CA PRO A 57 -4.91 20.11 -2.19
C PRO A 57 -5.93 19.12 -2.80
N ASP A 58 -6.52 19.50 -3.94
CA ASP A 58 -7.47 18.68 -4.71
C ASP A 58 -6.77 17.46 -5.31
N PHE A 59 -5.56 17.63 -5.85
CA PHE A 59 -4.82 16.49 -6.41
C PHE A 59 -4.40 15.50 -5.32
N GLU A 60 -4.00 15.97 -4.13
CA GLU A 60 -3.68 15.07 -3.01
C GLU A 60 -4.91 14.28 -2.52
N ALA A 61 -6.06 14.96 -2.42
CA ALA A 61 -7.32 14.32 -2.08
C ALA A 61 -7.73 13.29 -3.14
N PHE A 62 -7.54 13.60 -4.43
CA PHE A 62 -7.77 12.67 -5.53
C PHE A 62 -6.82 11.46 -5.48
N GLN A 63 -5.51 11.68 -5.30
CA GLN A 63 -4.54 10.60 -5.14
C GLN A 63 -4.91 9.68 -3.97
N PHE A 64 -5.33 10.26 -2.84
CA PHE A 64 -5.81 9.49 -1.70
C PHE A 64 -7.02 8.64 -2.09
N TYR A 65 -8.03 9.22 -2.75
CA TYR A 65 -9.22 8.51 -3.23
C TYR A 65 -8.88 7.34 -4.14
N VAL A 66 -8.11 7.58 -5.22
CA VAL A 66 -7.74 6.54 -6.19
C VAL A 66 -6.96 5.40 -5.51
N ASN A 67 -6.02 5.75 -4.62
CA ASN A 67 -5.27 4.74 -3.86
C ASN A 67 -6.15 3.96 -2.87
N LYS A 68 -7.14 4.59 -2.23
CA LYS A 68 -8.06 3.91 -1.32
C LYS A 68 -9.05 3.03 -2.07
N LEU A 69 -9.54 3.47 -3.22
CA LEU A 69 -10.43 2.67 -4.05
C LEU A 69 -9.68 1.44 -4.61
N ALA A 70 -8.44 1.60 -5.09
CA ALA A 70 -7.58 0.47 -5.42
C ALA A 70 -7.39 -0.46 -4.20
N GLN A 71 -7.06 0.10 -3.03
CA GLN A 71 -6.85 -0.68 -1.80
C GLN A 71 -8.04 -1.58 -1.43
N VAL A 72 -9.28 -1.08 -1.50
CA VAL A 72 -10.46 -1.86 -1.10
C VAL A 72 -10.83 -2.93 -2.14
N CYS A 73 -10.29 -2.85 -3.36
CA CYS A 73 -10.44 -3.85 -4.41
C CYS A 73 -9.42 -5.00 -4.34
N ASP A 74 -8.35 -4.83 -3.55
CA ASP A 74 -7.32 -5.84 -3.27
C ASP A 74 -7.75 -6.68 -2.07
N ASN A 75 -8.63 -7.65 -2.34
CA ASN A 75 -9.44 -8.37 -1.35
C ASN A 75 -8.83 -9.65 -0.79
N GLU A 76 -7.61 -10.00 -1.23
CA GLU A 76 -6.85 -11.14 -0.71
C GLU A 76 -5.47 -10.68 -0.21
N ARG A 77 -4.82 -11.49 0.62
CA ARG A 77 -3.42 -11.23 0.97
C ARG A 77 -2.53 -11.90 -0.05
N GLY A 78 -1.46 -11.20 -0.42
CA GLY A 78 -0.46 -11.71 -1.34
C GLY A 78 -0.02 -10.64 -2.32
N GLY A 79 0.55 -11.11 -3.43
CA GLY A 79 0.93 -10.28 -4.57
C GLY A 79 -0.04 -10.39 -5.76
N ASP A 80 -0.94 -11.36 -5.77
CA ASP A 80 -1.74 -11.67 -6.97
C ASP A 80 -2.93 -10.71 -7.14
N THR A 81 -3.60 -10.33 -6.05
CA THR A 81 -4.75 -9.41 -6.09
C THR A 81 -4.39 -7.93 -5.97
N ILE A 82 -3.10 -7.58 -6.03
CA ILE A 82 -2.68 -6.18 -6.07
C ILE A 82 -3.37 -5.49 -7.24
N SER A 83 -3.97 -4.35 -6.96
CA SER A 83 -4.78 -3.59 -7.88
C SER A 83 -4.18 -2.22 -8.15
N ALA A 84 -4.44 -1.72 -9.35
CA ALA A 84 -4.18 -0.36 -9.75
C ALA A 84 -5.41 0.22 -10.45
N LEU A 85 -5.52 1.55 -10.44
CA LEU A 85 -6.65 2.30 -10.95
C LEU A 85 -6.19 3.61 -11.60
N ALA A 86 -6.71 3.89 -12.79
CA ALA A 86 -6.77 5.23 -13.37
C ALA A 86 -8.23 5.66 -13.52
N ILE A 87 -8.52 6.96 -13.39
CA ILE A 87 -9.85 7.51 -13.67
C ILE A 87 -9.72 8.47 -14.86
N LEU A 88 -10.41 8.12 -15.95
CA LEU A 88 -10.40 8.88 -17.20
C LEU A 88 -11.69 9.69 -17.36
N GLN A 89 -11.69 10.63 -18.29
CA GLN A 89 -12.91 11.18 -18.85
C GLN A 89 -13.55 10.09 -19.74
N GLY A 90 -14.73 9.61 -19.34
CA GLY A 90 -15.52 8.69 -20.15
C GLY A 90 -16.47 9.43 -21.07
N SER A 91 -17.36 8.67 -21.72
CA SER A 91 -18.29 9.22 -22.72
C SER A 91 -19.45 10.01 -22.10
N VAL A 92 -19.88 9.61 -20.89
CA VAL A 92 -20.99 10.23 -20.15
C VAL A 92 -20.55 10.75 -18.78
N GLY A 93 -19.66 10.01 -18.11
CA GLY A 93 -19.10 10.35 -16.81
C GLY A 93 -17.66 9.84 -16.68
N PRO A 94 -17.11 9.70 -15.48
CA PRO A 94 -15.77 9.16 -15.28
C PRO A 94 -15.68 7.68 -15.69
N ASN A 95 -14.58 7.28 -16.32
CA ASN A 95 -14.28 5.87 -16.60
C ASN A 95 -13.19 5.36 -15.65
N TYR A 96 -13.57 4.42 -14.79
CA TYR A 96 -12.69 3.76 -13.83
C TYR A 96 -12.01 2.56 -14.48
N VAL A 97 -10.71 2.67 -14.76
CA VAL A 97 -9.91 1.62 -15.40
C VAL A 97 -9.08 0.87 -14.37
N PHE A 98 -9.49 -0.36 -14.05
CA PHE A 98 -8.84 -1.22 -13.06
C PHE A 98 -7.94 -2.26 -13.72
N GLY A 99 -6.76 -2.49 -13.12
CA GLY A 99 -5.88 -3.60 -13.43
C GLY A 99 -5.50 -4.37 -12.16
N PHE A 100 -5.18 -5.66 -12.32
CA PHE A 100 -4.73 -6.53 -11.23
C PHE A 100 -3.52 -7.37 -11.68
N ASN A 101 -2.59 -7.65 -10.76
CA ASN A 101 -1.43 -8.52 -11.06
C ASN A 101 -1.88 -9.88 -11.62
N SER A 102 -2.92 -10.46 -11.03
CA SER A 102 -3.50 -11.74 -11.44
C SER A 102 -4.92 -11.88 -10.90
N LYS A 103 -5.92 -11.76 -11.77
CA LYS A 103 -7.32 -12.03 -11.44
C LYS A 103 -8.03 -12.69 -12.63
N ASP A 104 -8.73 -13.79 -12.36
CA ASP A 104 -9.48 -14.52 -13.38
C ASP A 104 -10.78 -13.77 -13.76
N THR A 105 -11.45 -14.20 -14.83
CA THR A 105 -12.67 -13.56 -15.33
C THR A 105 -13.75 -13.45 -14.25
N ARG A 106 -13.92 -14.49 -13.42
CA ARG A 106 -14.88 -14.49 -12.32
C ARG A 106 -14.51 -13.46 -11.25
N GLY A 107 -13.24 -13.40 -10.86
CA GLY A 107 -12.73 -12.44 -9.90
C GLY A 107 -12.85 -11.00 -10.40
N LEU A 108 -12.58 -10.75 -11.69
CA LEU A 108 -12.77 -9.46 -12.34
C LEU A 108 -14.24 -9.04 -12.29
N LYS A 109 -15.17 -9.94 -12.67
CA LYS A 109 -16.60 -9.65 -12.63
C LYS A 109 -17.11 -9.39 -11.21
N THR A 110 -16.66 -10.20 -10.25
CA THR A 110 -17.02 -10.04 -8.83
C THR A 110 -16.55 -8.67 -8.31
N THR A 111 -15.35 -8.25 -8.69
CA THR A 111 -14.80 -6.94 -8.30
C THR A 111 -15.51 -5.80 -9.01
N GLN A 112 -15.87 -5.96 -10.29
CA GLN A 112 -16.66 -4.97 -11.03
C GLN A 112 -18.00 -4.72 -10.37
N ASN A 113 -18.71 -5.79 -10.01
CA ASN A 113 -20.00 -5.69 -9.32
C ASN A 113 -19.84 -5.00 -7.95
N PHE A 114 -18.76 -5.29 -7.22
CA PHE A 114 -18.46 -4.61 -5.95
C PHE A 114 -18.22 -3.12 -6.15
N VAL A 115 -17.37 -2.72 -7.10
CA VAL A 115 -17.08 -1.31 -7.37
C VAL A 115 -18.34 -0.58 -7.82
N GLN A 116 -19.11 -1.16 -8.75
CA GLN A 116 -20.38 -0.62 -9.21
C GLN A 116 -21.32 -0.34 -8.03
N ALA A 117 -21.57 -1.35 -7.20
CA ALA A 117 -22.46 -1.21 -6.05
C ALA A 117 -21.94 -0.22 -5.00
N LEU A 118 -20.61 -0.13 -4.81
CA LEU A 118 -20.00 0.83 -3.90
C LEU A 118 -20.18 2.27 -4.39
N LEU A 119 -19.91 2.52 -5.68
CA LEU A 119 -20.06 3.84 -6.28
C LEU A 119 -21.54 4.25 -6.34
N ASP A 120 -22.43 3.33 -6.71
CA ASP A 120 -23.89 3.55 -6.70
C ASP A 120 -24.43 3.86 -5.30
N LEU A 121 -24.00 3.11 -4.28
CA LEU A 121 -24.40 3.35 -2.88
C LEU A 121 -24.07 4.78 -2.45
N VAL A 122 -22.89 5.26 -2.85
CA VAL A 122 -22.40 6.58 -2.45
C VAL A 122 -23.02 7.69 -3.29
N GLY A 123 -23.10 7.52 -4.62
CA GLY A 123 -23.61 8.54 -5.55
C GLY A 123 -25.13 8.68 -5.51
N LYS A 124 -25.88 7.58 -5.44
CA LYS A 124 -27.35 7.60 -5.42
C LYS A 124 -27.91 7.81 -4.03
N ASN A 125 -27.18 7.39 -2.99
CA ASN A 125 -27.59 7.43 -1.59
C ASN A 125 -29.10 7.15 -1.41
N PRO A 126 -29.59 5.96 -1.83
CA PRO A 126 -31.03 5.73 -2.03
C PRO A 126 -31.87 5.88 -0.75
N ASP A 127 -31.25 5.69 0.40
CA ASP A 127 -31.88 5.79 1.72
C ASP A 127 -31.69 7.17 2.37
N ASP A 128 -31.14 8.15 1.63
CA ASP A 128 -30.83 9.52 2.08
C ASP A 128 -30.07 9.57 3.41
N PHE A 129 -29.04 8.73 3.53
CA PHE A 129 -28.23 8.67 4.74
C PHE A 129 -27.48 9.99 4.94
N GLN A 130 -27.51 10.48 6.18
CA GLN A 130 -26.57 11.52 6.63
C GLN A 130 -25.12 11.02 6.54
N THR A 131 -24.16 11.93 6.33
CA THR A 131 -22.73 11.63 6.07
C THR A 131 -22.13 10.55 6.99
N ALA A 132 -22.38 10.65 8.31
CA ALA A 132 -21.86 9.68 9.28
C ALA A 132 -22.49 8.27 9.12
N ALA A 133 -23.79 8.20 8.84
CA ALA A 133 -24.49 6.94 8.61
C ALA A 133 -24.06 6.31 7.27
N LEU A 134 -23.92 7.12 6.21
CA LEU A 134 -23.40 6.69 4.91
C LEU A 134 -21.98 6.14 5.06
N GLY A 135 -21.10 6.85 5.77
CA GLY A 135 -19.74 6.39 6.05
C GLY A 135 -19.67 5.04 6.77
N LYS A 136 -20.59 4.79 7.71
CA LYS A 136 -20.71 3.48 8.38
C LYS A 136 -21.19 2.42 7.39
N ARG A 137 -22.19 2.71 6.55
CA ARG A 137 -22.72 1.77 5.55
C ARG A 137 -21.66 1.39 4.51
N VAL A 138 -20.91 2.38 4.02
CA VAL A 138 -19.77 2.20 3.12
C VAL A 138 -18.68 1.35 3.77
N LEU A 139 -18.34 1.61 5.04
CA LEU A 139 -17.38 0.78 5.78
C LEU A 139 -17.83 -0.68 5.83
N TRP A 140 -19.09 -0.94 6.21
CA TRP A 140 -19.62 -2.30 6.28
C TRP A 140 -19.58 -3.00 4.92
N PHE A 141 -19.93 -2.29 3.84
CA PHE A 141 -19.87 -2.81 2.49
C PHE A 141 -18.43 -3.20 2.08
N ILE A 142 -17.46 -2.33 2.34
CA ILE A 142 -16.03 -2.59 2.11
C ILE A 142 -15.53 -3.80 2.92
N LEU A 143 -15.89 -3.88 4.21
CA LEU A 143 -15.47 -4.97 5.09
C LEU A 143 -15.98 -6.32 4.59
N SER A 144 -17.24 -6.36 4.13
CA SER A 144 -17.89 -7.56 3.59
C SER A 144 -17.12 -8.14 2.39
N PHE A 145 -16.70 -7.28 1.46
CA PHE A 145 -15.92 -7.70 0.30
C PHE A 145 -14.49 -8.17 0.67
N ASN A 146 -13.93 -7.61 1.74
CA ASN A 146 -12.55 -7.85 2.16
C ASN A 146 -12.39 -8.93 3.24
N ILE A 147 -13.45 -9.68 3.59
CA ILE A 147 -13.41 -10.73 4.61
C ILE A 147 -12.23 -11.71 4.43
N PRO A 148 -11.90 -12.23 3.23
CA PRO A 148 -10.77 -13.14 3.05
C PRO A 148 -9.45 -12.55 3.56
N ARG A 149 -9.13 -11.31 3.18
CA ARG A 149 -7.96 -10.58 3.64
C ARG A 149 -8.02 -10.22 5.13
N LEU A 150 -9.19 -9.84 5.63
CA LEU A 150 -9.38 -9.48 7.04
C LEU A 150 -9.13 -10.66 7.99
N LYS A 151 -9.46 -11.89 7.59
CA LYS A 151 -9.13 -13.11 8.34
C LYS A 151 -7.64 -13.23 8.60
N GLU A 152 -6.84 -13.03 7.56
CA GLU A 152 -5.39 -13.10 7.68
C GLU A 152 -4.81 -11.95 8.50
N TYR A 153 -5.36 -10.73 8.34
CA TYR A 153 -4.96 -9.59 9.16
C TYR A 153 -5.29 -9.77 10.63
N LEU A 154 -6.43 -10.38 10.94
CA LEU A 154 -6.79 -10.73 12.30
C LEU A 154 -5.79 -11.71 12.90
N GLN A 155 -5.45 -12.78 12.16
CA GLN A 155 -4.49 -13.78 12.62
C GLN A 155 -3.14 -13.12 12.92
N CYS A 156 -2.58 -12.35 11.97
CA CYS A 156 -1.29 -11.71 12.17
C CYS A 156 -1.33 -10.62 13.25
N LEU A 157 -2.44 -9.91 13.43
CA LEU A 157 -2.61 -8.97 14.54
C LEU A 157 -2.57 -9.70 15.88
N SER A 158 -3.28 -10.82 16.00
CA SER A 158 -3.29 -11.65 17.21
C SER A 158 -1.89 -12.16 17.56
N GLU A 159 -1.17 -12.69 16.56
CA GLU A 159 0.22 -13.13 16.69
C GLU A 159 1.13 -11.98 17.17
N ALA A 160 1.03 -10.80 16.54
CA ALA A 160 1.81 -9.63 16.93
C ALA A 160 1.52 -9.18 18.37
N VAL A 161 0.26 -9.20 18.81
CA VAL A 161 -0.12 -8.91 20.21
C VAL A 161 0.51 -9.93 21.16
N GLN A 162 0.51 -11.22 20.83
CA GLN A 162 1.15 -12.24 21.67
C GLN A 162 2.68 -12.09 21.72
N GLU A 163 3.32 -11.76 20.61
CA GLU A 163 4.76 -11.49 20.56
C GLU A 163 5.12 -10.26 21.40
N CYS A 164 4.34 -9.17 21.32
CA CYS A 164 4.52 -8.01 22.19
C CYS A 164 4.33 -8.36 23.68
N LEU A 165 3.34 -9.17 24.03
CA LEU A 165 3.13 -9.66 25.40
C LEU A 165 4.34 -10.43 25.92
N LYS A 166 4.87 -11.37 25.12
CA LYS A 166 6.06 -12.15 25.48
C LYS A 166 7.29 -11.26 25.63
N SER A 167 7.48 -10.30 24.71
CA SER A 167 8.58 -9.33 24.78
C SER A 167 8.49 -8.46 26.03
N CYS A 168 7.30 -8.07 26.46
CA CYS A 168 7.09 -7.36 27.71
C CYS A 168 7.52 -8.20 28.92
N LYS A 169 7.02 -9.44 29.04
CA LYS A 169 7.33 -10.31 30.20
C LYS A 169 8.82 -10.55 30.41
N ARG A 170 9.58 -10.76 29.32
CA ARG A 170 11.04 -10.95 29.40
C ARG A 170 11.76 -9.74 30.00
N LEU A 171 11.28 -8.53 29.71
CA LEU A 171 11.86 -7.30 30.26
C LEU A 171 11.50 -7.12 31.75
N GLU A 172 10.35 -7.62 32.21
CA GLU A 172 10.01 -7.63 33.65
C GLU A 172 10.92 -8.57 34.45
N GLU A 173 11.46 -9.62 33.81
CA GLU A 173 12.39 -10.58 34.43
C GLU A 173 13.84 -10.05 34.48
N ASP A 174 14.24 -9.20 33.52
CA ASP A 174 15.61 -8.64 33.40
C ASP A 174 15.84 -7.30 34.14
N GLU A 175 14.80 -6.50 34.43
CA GLU A 175 14.94 -5.21 35.13
C GLU A 175 14.19 -5.16 36.47
N THR A 176 14.90 -4.84 37.58
CA THR A 176 14.29 -4.57 38.89
C THR A 176 13.67 -3.16 39.04
N ALA A 177 13.51 -2.33 37.99
CA ALA A 177 12.94 -0.99 38.16
C ALA A 177 12.30 -0.32 36.92
N LYS A 178 11.08 0.19 37.13
CA LYS A 178 10.56 1.49 36.64
C LYS A 178 10.34 1.72 35.14
N THR A 179 9.85 0.74 34.38
CA THR A 179 9.12 1.03 33.12
C THR A 179 7.59 0.94 33.31
N ARG A 180 6.85 1.93 32.79
CA ARG A 180 5.45 2.28 33.14
C ARG A 180 4.48 1.07 33.17
N PRO A 181 3.70 0.87 34.26
CA PRO A 181 2.68 -0.19 34.39
C PRO A 181 1.61 -0.23 33.30
N GLU A 182 1.38 0.90 32.61
CA GLU A 182 0.37 1.00 31.54
C GLU A 182 0.79 0.27 30.25
N LEU A 183 2.10 0.14 30.02
CA LEU A 183 2.66 -0.43 28.79
C LEU A 183 2.53 -1.96 28.78
N PHE A 184 2.70 -2.60 29.95
CA PHE A 184 2.45 -4.03 30.17
C PHE A 184 0.96 -4.39 30.08
N LYS A 185 0.09 -3.43 30.41
CA LYS A 185 -1.36 -3.58 30.33
C LYS A 185 -1.90 -3.39 28.92
N LEU A 186 -1.19 -2.74 28.00
CA LEU A 186 -1.71 -2.41 26.67
C LEU A 186 -2.04 -3.65 25.81
N PRO A 187 -1.13 -4.61 25.59
CA PRO A 187 -1.49 -5.82 24.84
C PRO A 187 -2.59 -6.64 25.54
N SER A 188 -2.66 -6.58 26.87
CA SER A 188 -3.73 -7.19 27.68
C SER A 188 -5.07 -6.46 27.54
N ARG A 189 -5.07 -5.12 27.43
CA ARG A 189 -6.23 -4.26 27.13
C ARG A 189 -6.70 -4.49 25.70
N LEU A 190 -5.81 -4.48 24.70
CA LEU A 190 -6.10 -4.94 23.34
C LEU A 190 -6.75 -6.32 23.37
N ARG A 191 -6.26 -7.25 24.19
CA ARG A 191 -6.82 -8.60 24.32
C ARG A 191 -8.15 -8.67 25.09
N ALA A 192 -8.48 -7.68 25.91
CA ALA A 192 -9.68 -7.62 26.74
C ALA A 192 -10.80 -6.77 26.12
N SER A 193 -10.45 -5.67 25.46
CA SER A 193 -11.33 -4.79 24.67
C SER A 193 -11.77 -5.41 23.35
N CYS A 194 -11.24 -6.58 23.00
CA CYS A 194 -11.53 -7.22 21.74
C CYS A 194 -12.35 -8.52 21.91
N PRO A 195 -13.46 -8.67 21.17
CA PRO A 195 -14.40 -9.81 21.28
C PRO A 195 -13.84 -11.20 20.90
N TRP A 196 -12.58 -11.33 20.50
CA TRP A 196 -12.04 -12.55 19.87
C TRP A 196 -11.87 -13.77 20.79
N ARG A 197 -12.13 -13.65 22.09
CA ARG A 197 -11.80 -14.72 23.05
C ARG A 197 -12.73 -15.93 23.02
N THR A 198 -13.91 -15.86 22.41
CA THR A 198 -14.82 -17.03 22.42
C THR A 198 -15.65 -17.25 21.15
N ASN A 199 -15.97 -16.22 20.35
CA ASN A 199 -16.91 -16.36 19.23
C ASN A 199 -16.58 -15.60 17.93
N PHE A 200 -15.46 -14.87 17.85
CA PHE A 200 -15.11 -14.14 16.63
C PHE A 200 -14.54 -15.09 15.57
N LYS A 201 -15.45 -15.73 14.83
CA LYS A 201 -15.13 -16.41 13.58
C LYS A 201 -15.70 -15.54 12.47
N LEU A 202 -14.82 -15.03 11.62
CA LEU A 202 -15.22 -14.49 10.32
C LEU A 202 -15.75 -15.68 9.50
N ASN A 203 -17.04 -15.97 9.56
CA ASN A 203 -17.64 -17.03 8.75
C ASN A 203 -18.89 -16.46 8.06
N MET A 204 -18.85 -16.39 6.73
CA MET A 204 -19.91 -15.84 5.89
C MET A 204 -20.70 -16.95 5.19
N SER A 205 -20.70 -18.17 5.74
CA SER A 205 -21.39 -19.32 5.13
C SER A 205 -22.90 -19.36 5.45
N GLU A 206 -23.39 -18.50 6.35
CA GLU A 206 -24.80 -18.45 6.79
C GLU A 206 -25.29 -16.99 6.89
N SER A 207 -26.50 -16.69 6.41
CA SER A 207 -27.00 -15.30 6.28
C SER A 207 -27.05 -14.51 7.60
N ASN A 208 -27.25 -15.19 8.74
CA ASN A 208 -27.29 -14.55 10.06
C ASN A 208 -25.89 -14.31 10.66
N THR A 209 -24.83 -14.93 10.12
CA THR A 209 -23.45 -14.77 10.60
C THR A 209 -22.71 -13.65 9.87
N GLU A 210 -23.24 -13.16 8.74
CA GLU A 210 -22.65 -12.08 7.95
C GLU A 210 -22.69 -10.73 8.68
N ASP A 211 -23.88 -10.27 9.10
CA ASP A 211 -24.06 -9.01 9.82
C ASP A 211 -23.29 -8.98 11.15
N LYS A 212 -23.24 -10.13 11.84
CA LYS A 212 -22.45 -10.27 13.07
C LYS A 212 -20.96 -10.14 12.82
N SER A 213 -20.43 -10.83 11.79
CA SER A 213 -19.01 -10.78 11.44
C SER A 213 -18.57 -9.36 11.08
N ILE A 214 -19.39 -8.63 10.33
CA ILE A 214 -19.11 -7.24 9.93
C ILE A 214 -19.20 -6.29 11.14
N SER A 215 -20.22 -6.45 11.99
CA SER A 215 -20.37 -5.70 13.23
C SER A 215 -19.19 -5.89 14.18
N ASP A 216 -18.67 -7.10 14.28
CA ASP A 216 -17.49 -7.41 15.10
C ASP A 216 -16.22 -6.75 14.51
N CYS A 217 -16.07 -6.70 13.18
CA CYS A 217 -15.00 -5.94 12.52
C CYS A 217 -15.10 -4.44 12.80
N ASP A 218 -16.30 -3.85 12.73
CA ASP A 218 -16.53 -2.43 13.07
C ASP A 218 -16.18 -2.16 14.55
N THR A 219 -16.57 -3.06 15.45
CA THR A 219 -16.23 -2.99 16.88
C THR A 219 -14.71 -3.02 17.10
N LEU A 220 -13.99 -3.89 16.40
CA LEU A 220 -12.53 -3.94 16.44
C LEU A 220 -11.91 -2.62 15.94
N ILE A 221 -12.38 -2.08 14.82
CA ILE A 221 -11.89 -0.81 14.29
C ILE A 221 -12.12 0.33 15.29
N LYS A 222 -13.29 0.39 15.96
CA LYS A 222 -13.58 1.37 17.00
C LYS A 222 -12.62 1.25 18.18
N ALA A 223 -12.35 0.02 18.65
CA ALA A 223 -11.37 -0.22 19.70
C ALA A 223 -9.96 0.24 19.29
N ILE A 224 -9.54 -0.01 18.05
CA ILE A 224 -8.25 0.44 17.53
C ILE A 224 -8.18 1.98 17.47
N VAL A 225 -9.27 2.66 17.06
CA VAL A 225 -9.30 4.14 17.05
C VAL A 225 -9.19 4.72 18.45
N ALA A 226 -9.87 4.15 19.45
CA ALA A 226 -9.74 4.59 20.84
C ALA A 226 -8.29 4.44 21.35
N LEU A 227 -7.57 3.41 20.88
CA LEU A 227 -6.16 3.22 21.19
C LEU A 227 -5.24 4.20 20.44
N ASP A 228 -5.59 4.58 19.21
CA ASP A 228 -4.85 5.55 18.40
C ASP A 228 -4.89 6.96 19.04
N GLN A 229 -6.03 7.31 19.64
CA GLN A 229 -6.26 8.58 20.34
C GLN A 229 -5.62 8.64 21.73
N ALA A 230 -5.31 7.49 22.34
CA ALA A 230 -4.62 7.42 23.62
C ALA A 230 -3.09 7.55 23.45
N ASP A 231 -2.38 7.92 24.51
CA ASP A 231 -0.89 7.97 24.54
C ASP A 231 -0.21 6.63 24.20
N VAL A 232 -1.00 5.56 24.21
CA VAL A 232 -0.70 4.22 23.68
C VAL A 232 -0.06 4.25 22.30
N ASN A 233 -0.56 5.04 21.36
CA ASN A 233 0.00 5.05 20.00
C ASN A 233 1.40 5.68 19.93
N LYS A 234 1.64 6.70 20.75
CA LYS A 234 2.99 7.27 20.93
C LYS A 234 3.93 6.22 21.49
N MET A 235 3.48 5.39 22.44
CA MET A 235 4.28 4.32 23.02
C MET A 235 4.58 3.19 22.03
N ILE A 236 3.59 2.75 21.23
CA ILE A 236 3.80 1.79 20.15
C ILE A 236 4.83 2.33 19.15
N SER A 237 4.70 3.61 18.77
CA SER A 237 5.62 4.27 17.85
C SER A 237 7.04 4.39 18.41
N GLN A 238 7.17 4.74 19.70
CA GLN A 238 8.45 4.80 20.43
C GLN A 238 9.14 3.43 20.56
N ARG A 239 8.40 2.31 20.59
CA ARG A 239 9.00 0.96 20.64
C ARG A 239 9.24 0.35 19.27
N ALA A 240 8.45 0.75 18.28
CA ALA A 240 8.65 0.32 16.91
C ALA A 240 9.97 0.87 16.34
N LYS A 241 10.30 2.17 16.58
CA LYS A 241 11.60 2.80 16.23
C LYS A 241 12.22 2.25 14.94
N ASP A 242 11.45 2.30 13.85
CA ASP A 242 11.85 1.69 12.58
C ASP A 242 13.22 2.23 12.12
N GLY A 243 14.18 1.33 11.89
CA GLY A 243 15.51 1.69 11.40
C GLY A 243 16.55 1.99 12.48
N GLU A 244 16.19 1.93 13.77
CA GLU A 244 17.16 2.05 14.87
C GLU A 244 17.63 0.67 15.36
N MET A 245 18.84 0.60 15.91
CA MET A 245 19.39 -0.61 16.57
C MET A 245 18.49 -1.10 17.72
N THR A 246 17.67 -0.21 18.29
CA THR A 246 16.72 -0.50 19.39
C THR A 246 15.32 -0.89 18.91
N ARG A 247 15.15 -1.15 17.61
CA ARG A 247 13.87 -1.57 16.99
C ARG A 247 13.36 -2.88 17.59
N SER A 248 12.09 -2.90 17.98
CA SER A 248 11.43 -4.13 18.39
C SER A 248 10.46 -4.64 17.31
N GLU A 249 10.85 -5.74 16.65
CA GLU A 249 10.07 -6.34 15.56
C GLU A 249 8.62 -6.68 15.92
N PRO A 250 8.31 -7.23 17.12
CA PRO A 250 6.92 -7.42 17.56
C PRO A 250 6.08 -6.13 17.52
N TRP A 251 6.65 -5.01 17.99
CA TRP A 251 5.95 -3.73 18.02
C TRP A 251 5.80 -3.13 16.62
N CYS A 252 6.79 -3.33 15.74
CA CYS A 252 6.64 -3.01 14.33
C CYS A 252 5.47 -3.78 13.70
N LYS A 253 5.34 -5.10 13.97
CA LYS A 253 4.23 -5.93 13.45
C LYS A 253 2.90 -5.43 13.98
N LEU A 254 2.79 -5.17 15.28
CA LEU A 254 1.58 -4.67 15.91
C LEU A 254 1.12 -3.36 15.24
N ARG A 255 2.02 -2.37 15.17
CA ARG A 255 1.74 -1.07 14.54
C ARG A 255 1.27 -1.21 13.10
N HIS A 256 1.93 -2.08 12.33
CA HIS A 256 1.57 -2.34 10.95
C HIS A 256 0.14 -2.86 10.81
N PHE A 257 -0.24 -3.90 11.55
CA PHE A 257 -1.56 -4.50 11.42
C PHE A 257 -2.67 -3.60 11.99
N LEU A 258 -2.42 -2.84 13.07
CA LEU A 258 -3.35 -1.80 13.52
C LEU A 258 -3.61 -0.78 12.40
N GLY A 259 -2.55 -0.32 11.72
CA GLY A 259 -2.68 0.58 10.56
C GLY A 259 -3.48 -0.02 9.40
N ARG A 260 -3.33 -1.32 9.10
CA ARG A 260 -4.11 -2.00 8.05
C ARG A 260 -5.61 -2.01 8.36
N TRP A 261 -6.00 -2.25 9.61
CA TRP A 261 -7.41 -2.19 10.04
C TRP A 261 -7.96 -0.76 9.96
N LEU A 262 -7.25 0.21 10.52
CA LEU A 262 -7.65 1.63 10.46
C LEU A 262 -7.80 2.15 9.03
N SER A 263 -7.02 1.61 8.10
CA SER A 263 -7.05 2.02 6.71
C SER A 263 -8.41 1.78 6.03
N TYR A 264 -9.20 0.78 6.44
CA TYR A 264 -10.54 0.56 5.87
C TYR A 264 -11.53 1.65 6.32
N ARG A 265 -11.46 2.07 7.59
CA ARG A 265 -12.23 3.23 8.07
C ARG A 265 -11.83 4.50 7.33
N LYS A 266 -10.53 4.72 7.14
CA LYS A 266 -10.03 5.86 6.35
C LYS A 266 -10.50 5.81 4.89
N ALA A 267 -10.56 4.63 4.28
CA ALA A 267 -11.08 4.47 2.92
C ALA A 267 -12.57 4.85 2.86
N ALA A 268 -13.40 4.32 3.78
CA ALA A 268 -14.83 4.61 3.82
C ALA A 268 -15.12 6.11 4.02
N LEU A 269 -14.47 6.74 5.00
CA LEU A 269 -14.61 8.18 5.24
C LEU A 269 -14.13 9.01 4.05
N GLY A 270 -13.00 8.62 3.44
CA GLY A 270 -12.47 9.30 2.28
C GLY A 270 -13.37 9.23 1.06
N ILE A 271 -13.96 8.06 0.79
CA ILE A 271 -14.88 7.87 -0.35
C ILE A 271 -16.11 8.78 -0.19
N VAL A 272 -16.70 8.85 1.01
CA VAL A 272 -17.85 9.73 1.28
C VAL A 272 -17.47 11.21 1.22
N ALA A 273 -16.33 11.61 1.79
CA ALA A 273 -15.87 13.00 1.70
C ALA A 273 -15.60 13.41 0.23
N ILE A 274 -15.13 12.48 -0.60
CA ILE A 274 -14.89 12.70 -2.03
C ILE A 274 -16.20 12.82 -2.80
N SER A 275 -17.24 12.07 -2.46
CA SER A 275 -18.55 12.24 -3.11
C SER A 275 -19.23 13.56 -2.78
N GLU A 276 -19.01 14.09 -1.58
CA GLU A 276 -19.48 15.44 -1.22
C GLU A 276 -18.70 16.52 -1.99
N ARG A 277 -17.39 16.30 -2.22
CA ARG A 277 -16.52 17.26 -2.92
C ARG A 277 -16.67 17.24 -4.44
N TRP A 278 -16.75 16.04 -5.03
CA TRP A 278 -16.87 15.81 -6.47
C TRP A 278 -17.96 14.76 -6.74
N PRO A 279 -19.24 15.16 -6.68
CA PRO A 279 -20.38 14.26 -6.91
C PRO A 279 -20.32 13.57 -8.27
N ASP A 280 -19.83 14.29 -9.29
CA ASP A 280 -19.71 13.79 -10.68
C ASP A 280 -18.82 12.55 -10.79
N LEU A 281 -17.91 12.30 -9.83
CA LEU A 281 -17.15 11.05 -9.79
C LEU A 281 -18.06 9.81 -9.59
N PHE A 282 -19.27 9.99 -9.06
CA PHE A 282 -20.18 8.91 -8.69
C PHE A 282 -21.46 8.89 -9.55
N LEU A 283 -21.52 9.73 -10.59
CA LEU A 283 -22.65 9.83 -11.52
C LEU A 283 -22.24 9.32 -12.90
N ASP A 284 -23.13 8.57 -13.54
CA ASP A 284 -23.00 8.08 -14.92
C ASP A 284 -21.62 7.49 -15.28
N PHE A 285 -21.00 6.84 -14.29
CA PHE A 285 -19.64 6.32 -14.40
C PHE A 285 -19.58 5.01 -15.21
N GLU A 286 -18.43 4.78 -15.81
CA GLU A 286 -18.09 3.53 -16.50
C GLU A 286 -17.03 2.77 -15.69
N ILE A 287 -17.04 1.44 -15.76
CA ILE A 287 -16.02 0.59 -15.12
C ILE A 287 -15.41 -0.35 -16.15
N THR A 288 -14.13 -0.11 -16.44
CA THR A 288 -13.31 -0.96 -17.29
C THR A 288 -12.44 -1.89 -16.44
N MET A 289 -12.64 -3.20 -16.59
CA MET A 289 -11.78 -4.23 -15.98
C MET A 289 -10.77 -4.74 -17.01
N VAL A 290 -9.49 -4.39 -16.83
CA VAL A 290 -8.40 -4.85 -17.70
C VAL A 290 -8.04 -6.30 -17.34
N PRO A 291 -8.11 -7.25 -18.29
CA PRO A 291 -7.67 -8.62 -18.04
C PRO A 291 -6.18 -8.68 -17.67
N SER A 292 -5.82 -9.50 -16.68
CA SER A 292 -4.41 -9.75 -16.38
C SER A 292 -3.72 -10.43 -17.56
N GLY A 293 -2.52 -9.97 -17.92
CA GLY A 293 -1.71 -10.60 -18.96
C GLY A 293 -1.20 -11.98 -18.56
N PRO A 294 -0.78 -12.82 -19.53
CA PRO A 294 -0.21 -14.13 -19.25
C PRO A 294 1.09 -14.00 -18.44
N ARG A 295 1.42 -15.06 -17.71
CA ARG A 295 2.71 -15.18 -17.01
C ARG A 295 3.75 -15.77 -17.95
N PHE A 296 4.95 -15.21 -17.93
CA PHE A 296 6.08 -15.78 -18.66
C PHE A 296 6.50 -17.12 -18.05
N PRO A 297 7.06 -18.03 -18.87
CA PRO A 297 7.85 -19.13 -18.35
C PRO A 297 9.10 -18.60 -17.63
N ASN A 298 9.92 -19.49 -17.07
CA ASN A 298 11.12 -19.06 -16.35
C ASN A 298 12.07 -18.35 -17.33
N PRO A 299 12.44 -17.07 -17.11
CA PRO A 299 13.29 -16.33 -18.04
C PRO A 299 14.76 -16.74 -17.96
N ILE A 300 15.15 -17.54 -16.96
CA ILE A 300 16.52 -18.07 -16.84
C ILE A 300 16.66 -19.30 -17.72
N LEU A 301 17.08 -19.08 -18.95
CA LEU A 301 17.25 -20.13 -19.96
C LEU A 301 18.59 -20.87 -19.83
N ARG A 302 19.57 -20.27 -19.16
CA ARG A 302 20.94 -20.80 -18.98
C ARG A 302 21.04 -21.66 -17.73
N SER A 303 21.40 -22.93 -17.89
CA SER A 303 21.65 -23.86 -16.78
C SER A 303 23.01 -23.63 -16.10
N ASP A 304 23.93 -22.94 -16.77
CA ASP A 304 25.28 -22.65 -16.28
C ASP A 304 25.40 -21.29 -15.58
N LEU A 305 24.29 -20.54 -15.43
CA LEU A 305 24.31 -19.21 -14.82
C LEU A 305 24.80 -19.27 -13.36
N THR A 306 25.87 -18.52 -13.06
CA THR A 306 26.47 -18.38 -11.73
C THR A 306 26.62 -16.91 -11.36
N SER A 307 26.86 -16.61 -10.09
CA SER A 307 27.14 -15.25 -9.62
C SER A 307 28.37 -14.66 -10.30
N SER A 308 29.40 -15.47 -10.58
CA SER A 308 30.60 -15.04 -11.29
C SER A 308 30.30 -14.61 -12.73
N ILE A 309 29.48 -15.39 -13.45
CA ILE A 309 29.05 -15.04 -14.82
C ILE A 309 28.23 -13.74 -14.82
N ILE A 310 27.26 -13.62 -13.91
CA ILE A 310 26.45 -12.39 -13.80
C ILE A 310 27.35 -11.19 -13.53
N MET A 311 28.31 -11.30 -12.61
CA MET A 311 29.25 -10.22 -12.30
C MET A 311 30.13 -9.85 -13.50
N GLN A 312 30.61 -10.82 -14.28
CA GLN A 312 31.36 -10.56 -15.50
C GLN A 312 30.53 -9.78 -16.52
N HIS A 313 29.24 -10.13 -16.69
CA HIS A 313 28.35 -9.38 -17.57
C HIS A 313 28.12 -7.95 -17.06
N ILE A 314 27.87 -7.76 -15.76
CA ILE A 314 27.72 -6.43 -15.15
C ILE A 314 28.96 -5.57 -15.41
N VAL A 315 30.15 -6.11 -15.18
CA VAL A 315 31.43 -5.42 -15.38
C VAL A 315 31.63 -5.04 -16.85
N ALA A 316 31.32 -5.95 -17.77
CA ALA A 316 31.45 -5.73 -19.20
C ALA A 316 30.46 -4.66 -19.72
N GLU A 317 29.20 -4.72 -19.30
CA GLU A 317 28.15 -3.78 -19.73
C GLU A 317 28.40 -2.36 -19.22
N ASP A 318 28.82 -2.21 -17.97
CA ASP A 318 29.08 -0.90 -17.37
C ASP A 318 30.49 -0.38 -17.68
N LYS A 319 31.29 -1.14 -18.44
CA LYS A 319 32.68 -0.83 -18.81
C LYS A 319 33.54 -0.43 -17.61
N THR A 320 33.26 -1.04 -16.46
CA THR A 320 33.97 -0.76 -15.22
C THR A 320 35.27 -1.56 -15.16
N GLN A 321 36.35 -0.93 -14.68
CA GLN A 321 37.63 -1.60 -14.40
C GLN A 321 37.84 -1.81 -12.89
N ASP A 322 36.76 -1.79 -12.11
CA ASP A 322 36.81 -1.91 -10.65
C ASP A 322 37.22 -3.33 -10.24
N THR A 323 38.51 -3.48 -9.94
CA THR A 323 39.11 -4.75 -9.49
C THR A 323 38.50 -5.26 -8.19
N GLN A 324 37.89 -4.39 -7.36
CA GLN A 324 37.18 -4.81 -6.15
C GLN A 324 35.87 -5.55 -6.47
N LEU A 325 35.20 -5.22 -7.58
CA LEU A 325 34.02 -5.94 -8.04
C LEU A 325 34.35 -7.33 -8.57
N LEU A 326 35.51 -7.49 -9.22
CA LEU A 326 36.00 -8.79 -9.65
C LEU A 326 36.35 -9.69 -8.46
N GLN A 327 36.96 -9.13 -7.40
CA GLN A 327 37.22 -9.87 -6.17
C GLN A 327 35.91 -10.24 -5.44
N ALA A 328 34.92 -9.36 -5.46
CA ALA A 328 33.60 -9.64 -4.88
C ALA A 328 32.92 -10.85 -5.53
N ALA A 329 33.20 -11.15 -6.81
CA ALA A 329 32.65 -12.34 -7.47
C ALA A 329 33.08 -13.67 -6.81
N GLU A 330 34.30 -13.75 -6.28
CA GLU A 330 34.77 -14.93 -5.55
C GLU A 330 34.17 -15.00 -4.13
N ASP A 331 33.98 -13.86 -3.49
CA ASP A 331 33.33 -13.79 -2.17
C ASP A 331 31.87 -14.28 -2.25
N LEU A 332 31.16 -13.98 -3.35
CA LEU A 332 29.80 -14.47 -3.60
C LEU A 332 29.71 -16.00 -3.61
N LYS A 333 30.71 -16.66 -4.19
CA LYS A 333 30.78 -18.12 -4.22
C LYS A 333 30.94 -18.69 -2.81
N GLN A 334 31.78 -18.08 -1.99
CA GLN A 334 31.94 -18.47 -0.58
C GLN A 334 30.67 -18.24 0.26
N MET A 335 29.86 -17.23 -0.11
CA MET A 335 28.57 -16.94 0.52
C MET A 335 27.43 -17.90 0.12
N GLY A 336 27.69 -18.90 -0.75
CA GLY A 336 26.67 -19.85 -1.21
C GLY A 336 25.61 -19.22 -2.13
N ILE A 337 25.95 -18.12 -2.81
CA ILE A 337 25.03 -17.40 -3.70
C ILE A 337 24.60 -18.27 -4.88
N ASP A 338 25.53 -19.06 -5.45
CA ASP A 338 25.25 -19.96 -6.58
C ASP A 338 24.17 -21.00 -6.24
N ASP A 339 24.20 -21.56 -5.03
CA ASP A 339 23.17 -22.51 -4.56
C ASP A 339 21.79 -21.85 -4.48
N ILE A 340 21.74 -20.56 -4.10
CA ILE A 340 20.51 -19.78 -4.08
C ILE A 340 20.02 -19.51 -5.51
N ILE A 341 20.92 -19.16 -6.44
CA ILE A 341 20.59 -18.95 -7.85
C ILE A 341 19.97 -20.22 -8.46
N ILE A 342 20.62 -21.36 -8.26
CA ILE A 342 20.15 -22.67 -8.76
C ILE A 342 18.78 -23.00 -8.20
N ARG A 343 18.65 -23.03 -6.87
CA ARG A 343 17.43 -23.50 -6.19
C ARG A 343 16.25 -22.55 -6.41
N ASP A 344 16.48 -21.25 -6.25
CA ASP A 344 15.39 -20.27 -6.17
C ASP A 344 15.05 -19.67 -7.53
N PHE A 345 15.91 -19.76 -8.54
CA PHE A 345 15.67 -19.18 -9.86
C PHE A 345 15.71 -20.22 -10.96
N GLN A 346 16.83 -20.91 -11.20
CA GLN A 346 16.94 -21.85 -12.33
C GLN A 346 15.95 -23.02 -12.22
N LEU A 347 15.87 -23.67 -11.06
CA LEU A 347 14.99 -24.82 -10.83
C LEU A 347 13.57 -24.44 -10.38
N SER A 348 13.30 -23.14 -10.18
CA SER A 348 12.06 -22.71 -9.56
C SER A 348 10.88 -22.70 -10.53
N ARG A 349 9.93 -23.62 -10.33
CA ARG A 349 8.63 -23.60 -11.03
C ARG A 349 7.77 -22.38 -10.70
N ARG A 350 8.11 -21.64 -9.64
CA ARG A 350 7.43 -20.42 -9.19
C ARG A 350 8.06 -19.14 -9.73
N PHE A 351 9.13 -19.24 -10.53
CA PHE A 351 9.63 -18.10 -11.30
C PHE A 351 8.80 -18.00 -12.58
N ARG A 352 7.77 -17.15 -12.48
CA ARG A 352 6.74 -16.95 -13.48
C ARG A 352 6.43 -15.46 -13.55
N PRO A 353 7.26 -14.67 -14.26
CA PRO A 353 7.05 -13.23 -14.36
C PRO A 353 5.65 -12.87 -14.81
N SER A 354 5.11 -11.80 -14.23
CA SER A 354 3.76 -11.29 -14.45
C SER A 354 3.83 -9.77 -14.58
N LEU A 355 2.92 -9.21 -15.38
CA LEU A 355 2.81 -7.77 -15.49
C LEU A 355 2.13 -7.24 -14.23
N HIS A 356 2.79 -6.32 -13.52
CA HIS A 356 2.21 -5.71 -12.33
C HIS A 356 1.06 -4.77 -12.70
N ALA A 357 0.11 -4.60 -11.80
CA ALA A 357 -1.15 -3.90 -12.01
C ALA A 357 -0.96 -2.46 -12.48
N GLU A 358 0.01 -1.74 -11.92
CA GLU A 358 0.30 -0.36 -12.31
C GLU A 358 0.72 -0.29 -13.78
N VAL A 359 1.62 -1.19 -14.19
CA VAL A 359 2.14 -1.28 -15.56
C VAL A 359 1.06 -1.83 -16.51
N LEU A 360 0.21 -2.74 -16.05
CA LEU A 360 -0.92 -3.28 -16.83
C LEU A 360 -1.94 -2.18 -17.18
N VAL A 361 -2.31 -1.34 -16.21
CA VAL A 361 -3.19 -0.18 -16.47
C VAL A 361 -2.53 0.74 -17.48
N HIS A 362 -1.26 1.09 -17.27
CA HIS A 362 -0.53 1.96 -18.19
C HIS A 362 -0.45 1.40 -19.62
N GLU A 363 -0.11 0.11 -19.77
CA GLU A 363 -0.07 -0.57 -21.07
C GLU A 363 -1.44 -0.54 -21.76
N TYR A 364 -2.52 -0.76 -21.02
CA TYR A 364 -3.88 -0.68 -21.56
C TYR A 364 -4.21 0.73 -22.06
N LEU A 365 -3.88 1.77 -21.28
CA LEU A 365 -4.09 3.16 -21.69
C LEU A 365 -3.27 3.50 -22.94
N LEU A 366 -2.03 3.04 -23.01
CA LEU A 366 -1.15 3.25 -24.16
C LEU A 366 -1.72 2.60 -25.42
N LYS A 367 -2.20 1.35 -25.33
CA LYS A 367 -2.88 0.64 -26.44
C LYS A 367 -4.13 1.37 -26.95
N LYS A 368 -4.75 2.20 -26.11
CA LYS A 368 -5.96 2.96 -26.44
C LYS A 368 -5.69 4.40 -26.87
N GLY A 369 -4.44 4.87 -26.75
CA GLY A 369 -4.09 6.29 -26.96
C GLY A 369 -4.67 7.21 -25.89
N TRP A 370 -4.87 6.71 -24.66
CA TRP A 370 -5.48 7.45 -23.54
C TRP A 370 -4.47 7.88 -22.48
N THR A 371 -3.20 8.04 -22.85
CA THR A 371 -2.11 8.45 -21.94
C THR A 371 -1.96 9.96 -21.84
N ALA A 372 -2.50 10.72 -22.79
CA ALA A 372 -2.49 12.18 -22.76
C ALA A 372 -3.21 12.70 -21.50
N VAL A 373 -2.70 13.79 -20.92
CA VAL A 373 -3.21 14.39 -19.68
C VAL A 373 -4.71 14.74 -19.79
N GLU A 374 -5.17 15.14 -20.97
CA GLU A 374 -6.55 15.47 -21.29
C GLU A 374 -7.49 14.27 -21.18
N SER A 375 -6.98 13.05 -21.32
CA SER A 375 -7.77 11.82 -21.18
C SER A 375 -8.14 11.54 -19.73
N TYR A 376 -7.39 12.09 -18.76
CA TYR A 376 -7.64 11.86 -17.34
C TYR A 376 -8.74 12.76 -16.81
N TRP A 377 -9.47 12.25 -15.82
CA TRP A 377 -10.45 13.05 -15.09
C TRP A 377 -9.77 14.27 -14.47
N ASN A 378 -10.33 15.47 -14.69
CA ASN A 378 -9.76 16.75 -14.24
C ASN A 378 -8.28 16.96 -14.62
N ARG A 379 -7.80 16.31 -15.70
CA ARG A 379 -6.38 16.34 -16.09
C ARG A 379 -5.42 15.83 -15.00
N TRP A 380 -5.93 15.03 -14.07
CA TRP A 380 -5.15 14.43 -13.00
C TRP A 380 -4.59 13.09 -13.47
N ASN A 381 -3.52 13.14 -14.27
CA ASN A 381 -2.81 11.98 -14.81
C ASN A 381 -2.13 11.16 -13.70
N TYR A 382 -2.91 10.29 -13.06
CA TYR A 382 -2.46 9.50 -11.91
C TYR A 382 -2.96 8.06 -11.98
N ILE A 383 -2.05 7.11 -11.76
CA ILE A 383 -2.37 5.71 -11.51
C ILE A 383 -2.14 5.42 -10.02
N GLY A 384 -3.24 5.23 -9.29
CA GLY A 384 -3.19 4.81 -7.89
C GLY A 384 -3.13 3.29 -7.77
N SER A 385 -2.64 2.79 -6.64
CA SER A 385 -2.48 1.35 -6.40
C SER A 385 -2.67 0.95 -4.93
N SER A 386 -3.09 -0.29 -4.71
CA SER A 386 -3.42 -0.80 -3.37
C SER A 386 -2.24 -0.78 -2.39
N LYS A 387 -1.02 -0.84 -2.94
CA LYS A 387 0.26 -0.75 -2.23
C LYS A 387 1.17 0.29 -2.91
N PRO A 388 2.16 0.85 -2.19
CA PRO A 388 3.26 1.58 -2.80
C PRO A 388 3.85 0.79 -3.98
N THR A 389 4.38 1.48 -4.98
CA THR A 389 4.98 0.81 -6.15
C THR A 389 6.18 -0.04 -5.73
N CYS A 390 6.41 -1.13 -6.45
CA CYS A 390 7.65 -1.89 -6.29
C CYS A 390 8.83 -1.18 -6.96
N ARG A 391 10.05 -1.63 -6.67
CA ARG A 391 11.27 -1.02 -7.23
C ARG A 391 11.26 -0.99 -8.76
N LEU A 392 10.83 -2.08 -9.39
CA LEU A 392 10.79 -2.18 -10.86
C LEU A 392 9.66 -1.36 -11.49
N CYS A 393 8.46 -1.31 -10.87
CA CYS A 393 7.40 -0.40 -11.32
C CYS A 393 7.88 1.06 -11.22
N HIS A 394 8.51 1.43 -10.11
CA HIS A 394 9.07 2.77 -9.93
C HIS A 394 10.11 3.11 -10.99
N TYR A 395 11.09 2.24 -11.23
CA TYR A 395 12.09 2.48 -12.28
C TYR A 395 11.46 2.58 -13.67
N TYR A 396 10.47 1.74 -13.97
CA TYR A 396 9.75 1.79 -15.23
C TYR A 396 9.12 3.17 -15.46
N PHE A 397 8.28 3.65 -14.53
CA PHE A 397 7.63 4.97 -14.68
C PHE A 397 8.64 6.13 -14.62
N ASP A 398 9.70 6.02 -13.83
CA ASP A 398 10.73 7.06 -13.76
C ASP A 398 11.47 7.26 -15.09
N ILE A 399 11.73 6.18 -15.82
CA ILE A 399 12.53 6.20 -17.05
C ILE A 399 11.74 6.73 -18.25
N LEU A 400 10.41 6.61 -18.26
CA LEU A 400 9.58 7.12 -19.35
C LEU A 400 9.77 8.64 -19.53
N GLU A 401 9.82 9.08 -20.79
CA GLU A 401 10.12 10.46 -21.19
C GLU A 401 8.89 11.21 -21.72
N GLY A 402 7.89 10.49 -22.27
CA GLY A 402 6.62 11.05 -22.74
C GLY A 402 5.62 11.40 -21.63
N ASP A 403 4.34 11.49 -22.00
CA ASP A 403 3.22 11.81 -21.10
C ASP A 403 2.95 10.66 -20.11
N LYS A 404 3.82 10.55 -19.10
CA LYS A 404 3.74 9.53 -18.07
C LYS A 404 2.78 9.94 -16.96
N PRO A 405 1.97 9.00 -16.43
CA PRO A 405 1.17 9.26 -15.26
C PRO A 405 2.03 9.32 -14.00
N GLY A 406 1.61 10.15 -13.04
CA GLY A 406 2.09 10.04 -11.67
C GLY A 406 1.69 8.69 -11.07
N VAL A 407 2.55 8.13 -10.23
CA VAL A 407 2.30 6.88 -9.50
C VAL A 407 2.60 7.05 -8.03
N ARG A 408 2.10 6.13 -7.20
CA ARG A 408 2.39 6.11 -5.77
C ARG A 408 3.89 5.92 -5.51
N SER A 409 4.42 6.62 -4.50
CA SER A 409 5.81 6.47 -4.03
C SER A 409 6.19 5.01 -3.82
N SER A 410 7.43 4.64 -4.13
CA SER A 410 7.92 3.25 -4.03
C SER A 410 8.13 2.77 -2.59
N HIS A 411 7.92 1.47 -2.34
CA HIS A 411 8.45 0.80 -1.14
C HIS A 411 9.82 0.14 -1.38
N ASN A 412 10.36 0.23 -2.59
CA ASN A 412 11.70 -0.22 -3.01
C ASN A 412 11.99 -1.72 -2.88
N ASN A 413 10.98 -2.58 -2.68
CA ASN A 413 11.20 -4.03 -2.73
C ASN A 413 11.28 -4.47 -4.19
N LEU A 414 12.22 -5.36 -4.43
CA LEU A 414 12.44 -6.01 -5.71
C LEU A 414 11.63 -7.30 -5.76
N TYR A 415 10.91 -7.54 -6.87
CA TYR A 415 10.14 -8.76 -7.09
C TYR A 415 10.64 -9.45 -8.36
N ARG A 416 11.08 -10.71 -8.21
CA ARG A 416 11.54 -11.50 -9.36
C ARG A 416 10.47 -11.72 -10.43
N ASN A 417 9.20 -11.81 -10.02
CA ASN A 417 8.09 -12.12 -10.93
C ASN A 417 7.53 -10.85 -11.60
N TRP A 418 8.32 -9.79 -11.75
CA TRP A 418 7.96 -8.64 -12.56
C TRP A 418 8.43 -8.85 -14.01
N ARG A 419 7.70 -8.31 -14.99
CA ARG A 419 8.11 -8.28 -16.39
C ARG A 419 7.81 -6.92 -17.04
N LEU A 420 8.54 -6.62 -18.10
CA LEU A 420 8.30 -5.48 -18.98
C LEU A 420 6.94 -5.64 -19.70
N PRO A 421 6.23 -4.55 -20.03
CA PRO A 421 5.03 -4.63 -20.86
C PRO A 421 5.32 -5.24 -22.24
N GLU A 422 4.30 -5.88 -22.80
CA GLU A 422 4.27 -6.45 -24.14
C GLU A 422 4.23 -5.32 -25.17
N TYR A 423 3.29 -4.39 -24.97
CA TYR A 423 3.08 -3.29 -25.89
C TYR A 423 3.96 -2.11 -25.54
N HIS A 424 4.63 -1.60 -26.56
CA HIS A 424 5.57 -0.49 -26.47
C HIS A 424 5.34 0.41 -27.67
N ASP A 425 4.91 1.64 -27.41
CA ASP A 425 4.76 2.66 -28.44
C ASP A 425 5.86 3.71 -28.25
N GLU A 426 6.83 3.70 -29.16
CA GLU A 426 8.03 4.52 -29.06
C GLU A 426 7.72 6.02 -29.08
N GLU A 427 6.75 6.40 -29.91
CA GLU A 427 6.33 7.79 -30.09
C GLU A 427 5.66 8.30 -28.81
N SER A 428 4.64 7.60 -28.30
CA SER A 428 3.94 8.02 -27.08
C SER A 428 4.84 7.96 -25.83
N LEU A 429 5.75 6.99 -25.75
CA LEU A 429 6.62 6.83 -24.57
C LEU A 429 7.87 7.73 -24.63
N GLY A 430 8.21 8.25 -25.80
CA GLY A 430 9.41 9.04 -26.05
C GLY A 430 10.72 8.26 -25.90
N ILE A 431 10.67 6.92 -25.91
CA ILE A 431 11.84 6.08 -25.65
C ILE A 431 11.73 4.72 -26.35
N ALA A 432 12.83 4.26 -26.95
CA ALA A 432 12.96 2.91 -27.52
C ALA A 432 12.78 1.81 -26.49
N ARG A 433 12.16 0.68 -26.86
CA ARG A 433 11.99 -0.47 -25.95
C ARG A 433 13.34 -1.00 -25.45
N ASP A 434 14.34 -1.05 -26.34
CA ASP A 434 15.70 -1.48 -26.01
C ASP A 434 16.43 -0.48 -25.10
N VAL A 435 16.20 0.82 -25.31
CA VAL A 435 16.78 1.87 -24.47
C VAL A 435 16.13 1.86 -23.08
N LEU A 436 14.81 1.67 -23.00
CA LEU A 436 14.09 1.50 -21.74
C LEU A 436 14.62 0.29 -20.95
N LEU A 437 14.75 -0.86 -21.62
CA LEU A 437 15.30 -2.07 -21.01
C LEU A 437 16.75 -1.84 -20.52
N SER A 438 17.58 -1.21 -21.34
CA SER A 438 18.98 -0.91 -20.99
C SER A 438 19.08 0.03 -19.78
N LYS A 439 18.25 1.09 -19.72
CA LYS A 439 18.20 2.02 -18.58
C LYS A 439 17.68 1.31 -17.31
N LEU A 440 16.69 0.42 -17.43
CA LEU A 440 16.20 -0.39 -16.32
C LEU A 440 17.29 -1.30 -15.77
N ALA A 441 17.96 -2.04 -16.65
CA ALA A 441 19.05 -2.94 -16.30
C ALA A 441 20.22 -2.17 -15.67
N GLN A 442 20.58 -1.01 -16.20
CA GLN A 442 21.62 -0.16 -15.63
C GLN A 442 21.31 0.24 -14.17
N ARG A 443 20.07 0.68 -13.86
CA ARG A 443 19.68 0.99 -12.47
C ARG A 443 19.81 -0.24 -11.56
N LEU A 444 19.43 -1.42 -12.05
CA LEU A 444 19.54 -2.66 -11.27
C LEU A 444 20.99 -3.10 -11.04
N ARG A 445 21.88 -2.90 -12.01
CA ARG A 445 23.31 -3.15 -11.85
C ARG A 445 23.94 -2.21 -10.83
N ILE A 446 23.57 -0.93 -10.86
CA ILE A 446 23.97 0.04 -9.83
C ILE A 446 23.52 -0.45 -8.44
N ASP A 447 22.27 -0.90 -8.29
CA ASP A 447 21.78 -1.45 -7.02
C ASP A 447 22.63 -2.63 -6.52
N VAL A 448 23.01 -3.56 -7.40
CA VAL A 448 23.87 -4.71 -7.06
C VAL A 448 25.24 -4.22 -6.59
N VAL A 449 25.86 -3.33 -7.36
CA VAL A 449 27.20 -2.78 -7.05
C VAL A 449 27.18 -2.04 -5.71
N GLU A 450 26.18 -1.22 -5.46
CA GLU A 450 26.01 -0.52 -4.18
C GLU A 450 25.79 -1.50 -3.02
N THR A 451 24.96 -2.54 -3.21
CA THR A 451 24.71 -3.55 -2.18
C THR A 451 26.00 -4.28 -1.80
N LEU A 452 26.85 -4.60 -2.77
CA LEU A 452 28.15 -5.24 -2.54
C LEU A 452 29.13 -4.31 -1.82
N LYS A 453 29.21 -3.04 -2.25
CA LYS A 453 30.12 -2.04 -1.68
C LYS A 453 29.72 -1.63 -0.26
N GLU A 454 28.45 -1.34 -0.05
CA GLU A 454 27.95 -0.87 1.24
C GLU A 454 27.61 -1.98 2.22
N LYS A 455 27.46 -3.23 1.74
CA LYS A 455 26.96 -4.35 2.54
C LYS A 455 25.63 -4.01 3.21
N LYS A 456 24.74 -3.35 2.45
CA LYS A 456 23.40 -2.93 2.87
C LYS A 456 22.36 -3.27 1.83
N ILE A 457 21.17 -3.68 2.27
CA ILE A 457 20.09 -4.11 1.39
C ILE A 457 19.00 -3.03 1.27
N ARG A 458 18.59 -2.70 0.04
CA ARG A 458 17.42 -1.85 -0.24
C ARG A 458 16.12 -2.65 -0.14
N ARG A 459 15.69 -2.99 1.10
CA ARG A 459 14.45 -3.77 1.34
C ARG A 459 13.64 -3.21 2.49
N LYS A 460 12.33 -3.18 2.27
CA LYS A 460 11.31 -2.94 3.28
C LYS A 460 10.66 -4.25 3.70
N ALA A 461 10.73 -4.56 5.00
CA ALA A 461 10.16 -5.81 5.55
C ALA A 461 8.66 -5.96 5.25
N ARG A 462 7.93 -4.84 5.15
CA ARG A 462 6.50 -4.81 4.80
C ARG A 462 6.27 -3.81 3.69
N ASP A 463 5.71 -4.29 2.59
CA ASP A 463 5.52 -3.54 1.34
C ASP A 463 4.42 -2.46 1.42
N SER A 464 3.55 -2.50 2.43
CA SER A 464 2.46 -1.53 2.57
C SER A 464 2.86 -0.29 3.41
N ASN A 465 2.11 0.80 3.27
CA ASN A 465 2.24 1.95 4.18
C ASN A 465 1.51 1.67 5.49
N THR A 466 2.24 1.79 6.60
CA THR A 466 1.65 1.76 7.95
C THR A 466 0.89 3.06 8.25
N TYR A 467 1.28 4.17 7.60
CA TYR A 467 0.60 5.46 7.68
C TYR A 467 0.13 5.86 6.27
N SER A 468 -1.18 6.00 6.09
CA SER A 468 -1.71 6.95 5.12
C SER A 468 -2.21 8.14 5.94
N SER A 469 -1.55 9.28 5.82
CA SER A 469 -2.13 10.56 6.25
C SER A 469 -3.50 10.71 5.59
N PHE A 470 -4.46 11.22 6.35
CA PHE A 470 -5.74 11.61 5.79
C PHE A 470 -5.60 13.06 5.32
N PRO A 471 -5.83 13.37 4.04
CA PRO A 471 -5.65 14.72 3.50
C PRO A 471 -6.43 15.75 4.30
N GLU A 472 -5.82 16.90 4.59
CA GLU A 472 -6.48 17.98 5.33
C GLU A 472 -7.72 18.47 4.59
N ALA A 473 -7.63 18.55 3.25
CA ALA A 473 -8.71 18.96 2.36
C ALA A 473 -9.97 18.08 2.47
N LEU A 474 -9.86 16.86 2.99
CA LEU A 474 -10.99 15.95 3.20
C LEU A 474 -11.50 15.95 4.65
N ARG A 475 -10.88 16.70 5.56
CA ARG A 475 -11.39 16.85 6.93
C ARG A 475 -12.57 17.81 6.90
N LEU A 476 -13.73 17.32 7.30
CA LEU A 476 -14.95 18.11 7.40
C LEU A 476 -14.78 19.21 8.48
N ASN A 477 -15.16 20.45 8.14
CA ASN A 477 -15.34 21.53 9.12
C ASN A 477 -16.57 21.21 9.98
N ASN A 478 -16.35 20.66 11.18
CA ASN A 478 -17.44 20.28 12.07
C ASN A 478 -18.01 21.47 12.85
N ASN A 479 -19.11 22.05 12.35
CA ASN A 479 -20.13 22.69 13.21
C ASN A 479 -21.23 21.71 13.66
N SER A 480 -21.09 20.42 13.35
CA SER A 480 -21.83 19.32 13.99
C SER A 480 -20.83 18.44 14.74
N SER A 481 -20.98 18.36 16.06
CA SER A 481 -20.07 17.75 17.02
C SER A 481 -19.72 16.28 16.72
N VAL A 482 -18.65 16.06 15.95
CA VAL A 482 -17.79 14.87 16.03
C VAL A 482 -16.33 15.35 15.99
N SER A 483 -15.81 15.83 17.11
CA SER A 483 -14.52 16.51 17.17
C SER A 483 -13.35 15.65 16.64
N ILE A 484 -12.75 16.10 15.53
CA ILE A 484 -11.34 15.83 15.20
C ILE A 484 -10.58 16.99 15.86
N ASN A 485 -10.02 16.71 17.04
CA ASN A 485 -9.26 17.62 17.95
C ASN A 485 -10.04 18.77 18.60
N SER A 486 -10.37 18.65 19.90
CA SER A 486 -9.87 19.54 20.96
C SER A 486 -10.46 19.18 22.34
N SER A 487 -9.66 19.52 23.35
CA SER A 487 -9.80 19.40 24.79
C SER A 487 -11.06 20.02 25.40
N ASN A 488 -11.49 19.44 26.53
CA ASN A 488 -11.81 20.06 27.83
C ASN A 488 -12.71 19.05 28.56
N GLY A 489 -12.51 18.75 29.83
CA GLY A 489 -12.15 19.64 30.91
C GLY A 489 -13.14 19.28 32.00
N ASP A 490 -12.60 18.69 33.06
CA ASP A 490 -13.32 18.10 34.18
C ASP A 490 -14.31 19.10 34.80
N SER A 491 -15.51 18.63 35.14
CA SER A 491 -16.38 19.29 36.10
C SER A 491 -17.22 18.21 36.76
N THR A 492 -16.58 17.60 37.75
CA THR A 492 -17.17 16.74 38.76
C THR A 492 -18.29 17.47 39.49
N VAL A 493 -19.47 16.88 39.46
CA VAL A 493 -20.55 17.14 40.41
C VAL A 493 -20.07 16.67 41.78
N SER A 494 -19.98 17.58 42.75
CA SER A 494 -19.86 17.25 44.17
C SER A 494 -20.96 17.98 44.95
N THR A 495 -21.59 17.22 45.83
CA THR A 495 -22.83 17.49 46.55
C THR A 495 -22.62 18.17 47.90
N GLY A 496 -23.42 19.22 48.16
CA GLY A 496 -23.98 19.61 49.48
C GLY A 496 -23.33 20.81 50.19
N PRO A 497 -24.01 21.44 51.19
CA PRO A 497 -25.45 21.68 51.41
C PRO A 497 -25.77 23.20 51.56
N PRO A 498 -27.02 23.64 51.84
CA PRO A 498 -27.46 25.03 51.65
C PRO A 498 -27.27 25.90 52.89
N ASP A 499 -27.02 27.19 52.71
CA ASP A 499 -27.17 28.17 53.79
C ASP A 499 -27.60 29.56 53.27
N GLU A 500 -28.27 30.28 54.16
CA GLU A 500 -29.25 31.35 54.00
C GLU A 500 -28.70 32.76 53.64
N GLY A 501 -29.62 33.65 53.23
CA GLY A 501 -29.48 35.12 53.35
C GLY A 501 -29.37 35.87 52.01
N ALA A 502 -30.46 36.40 51.43
CA ALA A 502 -31.06 37.71 51.72
C ALA A 502 -30.48 38.90 50.92
N VAL A 503 -31.33 39.48 50.04
CA VAL A 503 -31.53 40.95 49.78
C VAL A 503 -30.35 41.70 49.12
N GLN A 504 -30.42 42.48 48.02
CA GLN A 504 -31.23 43.64 47.58
C GLN A 504 -30.79 43.94 46.11
N LEU A 505 -31.65 44.13 45.11
CA LEU A 505 -32.32 45.36 44.63
C LEU A 505 -31.45 46.45 43.94
N GLU A 506 -32.06 47.07 42.92
CA GLU A 506 -31.68 48.24 42.09
C GLU A 506 -30.90 47.95 40.79
N SER A 507 -31.48 48.01 39.58
CA SER A 507 -32.26 49.02 38.84
C SER A 507 -31.43 50.18 38.26
N ALA A 508 -31.25 50.17 36.93
CA ALA A 508 -31.20 51.35 36.05
C ALA A 508 -31.26 50.83 34.59
N THR A 509 -32.40 50.93 33.89
CA THR A 509 -32.77 52.04 32.95
C THR A 509 -31.63 52.39 31.98
N GLY A 510 -31.76 52.33 30.66
CA GLY A 510 -32.89 52.00 29.80
C GLY A 510 -32.57 52.31 28.33
N VAL A 511 -33.57 52.04 27.50
CA VAL A 511 -33.92 52.69 26.22
C VAL A 511 -33.07 52.41 24.96
N LEU A 512 -33.80 51.73 24.06
CA LEU A 512 -33.69 51.54 22.61
C LEU A 512 -33.45 52.83 21.77
N ASN A 513 -32.65 52.71 20.71
CA ASN A 513 -32.96 52.95 19.27
C ASN A 513 -31.63 53.12 18.49
N LEU A 514 -31.30 52.29 17.49
CA LEU A 514 -31.75 52.34 16.08
C LEU A 514 -31.52 53.68 15.38
N GLY A 515 -30.57 53.69 14.44
CA GLY A 515 -30.37 54.76 13.46
C GLY A 515 -28.95 54.78 12.88
N ASP A 516 -28.84 54.25 11.66
CA ASP A 516 -27.76 54.31 10.65
C ASP A 516 -26.50 53.44 10.79
#